data_AF-A0A9X9LCQ0-F1
#
_entry.id   AF-A0A9X9LCQ0-F1
#
_cell.length_a   1.000
_cell.length_b   1.000
_cell.length_c   1.000
_cell.angle_alpha   90.00
_cell.angle_beta   90.00
_cell.angle_gamma   90.00
#
_symmetry.space_group_name_H-M   'P 1'
#
loop_
_entity.id
_entity.type
_entity.pdbx_description
1 polymer ?
#
loop_
_entity_poly.entity_id
_entity_poly.type
_entity_poly.pdbx_seq_one_letter_code
_entity_poly.pdbx_strand_id
1 'polypeptide(L)'
;MQGRLMCERGADGHTRESWRFGFNEQITPLFELENRKWTVDHSGGQQVKDMLDGDRELTKLLVRTSNGDCQSWLQQVWEHWDETQETTGAPATTLRVALVKGAAIRLISSVFLVVLTLSILLVIQGIFL
;
A
#
# COMPACT_ATOMS: atom_id res chain seq x y z
N MET A 1 12.34 -7.48 3.39
CA MET A 1 12.36 -6.01 3.34
C MET A 1 11.84 -5.58 1.98
N GLN A 2 10.96 -4.58 1.94
CA GLN A 2 10.48 -3.98 0.70
C GLN A 2 10.86 -2.50 0.66
N GLY A 3 11.33 -2.00 -0.48
CA GLY A 3 11.54 -0.58 -0.72
C GLY A 3 10.60 -0.08 -1.80
N ARG A 4 10.06 1.13 -1.63
CA ARG A 4 9.25 1.83 -2.63
C ARG A 4 9.80 3.23 -2.84
N LEU A 5 10.21 3.51 -4.06
CA LEU A 5 10.49 4.86 -4.53
C LEU A 5 9.18 5.50 -5.00
N MET A 6 8.94 6.71 -4.55
CA MET A 6 7.85 7.56 -5.02
C MET A 6 8.45 8.82 -5.64
N CYS A 7 8.06 9.15 -6.86
CA CYS A 7 8.35 10.44 -7.47
C CYS A 7 7.09 10.94 -8.15
N GLU A 8 6.70 12.15 -7.80
CA GLU A 8 5.47 12.77 -8.30
C GLU A 8 5.76 14.19 -8.76
N ARG A 9 5.09 14.63 -9.82
CA ARG A 9 5.09 16.03 -10.23
C ARG A 9 3.85 16.68 -9.64
N GLY A 10 4.05 17.62 -8.71
CA GLY A 10 2.96 18.39 -8.12
C GLY A 10 2.30 19.32 -9.12
N ALA A 11 1.12 19.84 -8.76
CA ALA A 11 0.41 20.83 -9.56
C ALA A 11 1.18 22.16 -9.71
N ASP A 12 2.10 22.44 -8.78
CA ASP A 12 3.08 23.52 -8.83
C ASP A 12 4.24 23.25 -9.81
N GLY A 13 4.20 22.13 -10.53
CA GLY A 13 5.26 21.68 -11.43
C GLY A 13 6.50 21.13 -10.72
N HIS A 14 6.54 21.18 -9.38
CA HIS A 14 7.69 20.72 -8.61
C HIS A 14 7.63 19.20 -8.47
N THR A 15 8.76 18.53 -8.73
CA THR A 15 8.88 17.11 -8.44
C THR A 15 9.15 16.91 -6.96
N ARG A 16 8.47 15.93 -6.35
CA ARG A 16 8.69 15.47 -4.98
C ARG A 16 9.09 14.01 -5.00
N GLU A 17 10.16 13.68 -4.29
CA GLU A 17 10.68 12.33 -4.21
C GLU A 17 10.79 11.85 -2.77
N SER A 18 10.42 10.60 -2.55
CA SER A 18 10.59 9.95 -1.26
C SER A 18 10.83 8.46 -1.41
N TRP A 19 11.43 7.87 -0.39
CA TRP A 19 11.58 6.42 -0.28
C TRP A 19 10.86 5.91 0.95
N ARG A 20 10.03 4.89 0.78
CA ARG A 20 9.40 4.18 1.88
C ARG A 20 9.95 2.77 1.96
N PHE A 21 10.39 2.37 3.14
CA PHE A 21 10.87 1.01 3.40
C PHE A 21 9.94 0.30 4.36
N GLY A 22 9.64 -0.97 4.08
CA GLY A 22 8.86 -1.84 4.96
C GLY A 22 9.75 -2.89 5.60
N PHE A 23 9.81 -2.85 6.95
CA PHE A 23 10.45 -3.87 7.77
C PHE A 23 9.37 -4.64 8.54
N ASN A 24 9.15 -5.89 8.16
CA ASN A 24 8.15 -6.78 8.77
C ASN A 24 6.75 -6.17 8.91
N GLU A 25 6.37 -5.26 7.99
CA GLU A 25 5.10 -4.51 7.94
C GLU A 25 4.79 -3.60 9.14
N GLN A 26 5.58 -3.66 10.21
CA GLN A 26 5.36 -2.89 11.45
C GLN A 26 6.13 -1.57 11.48
N ILE A 27 7.35 -1.54 10.91
CA ILE A 27 8.18 -0.35 10.89
C ILE A 27 8.33 0.10 9.44
N THR A 28 7.87 1.32 9.18
CA THR A 28 7.83 1.88 7.84
C THR A 28 8.58 3.21 7.77
N PRO A 29 9.93 3.19 7.66
CA PRO A 29 10.68 4.44 7.55
C PRO A 29 10.42 5.13 6.22
N LEU A 30 10.30 6.45 6.28
CA LEU A 30 10.17 7.33 5.13
C LEU A 30 11.43 8.21 5.05
N PHE A 31 12.09 8.22 3.91
CA PHE A 31 13.15 9.15 3.59
C PHE A 31 12.60 10.22 2.67
N GLU A 32 12.61 11.46 3.14
CA GLU A 32 12.26 12.63 2.34
C GLU A 32 13.52 13.18 1.68
N LEU A 33 13.50 13.32 0.35
CA LEU A 33 14.70 13.73 -0.38
C LEU A 33 15.06 15.19 -0.14
N GLU A 34 14.06 16.07 -0.04
CA GLU A 34 14.24 17.52 0.18
C GLU A 34 15.02 17.78 1.48
N ASN A 35 14.57 17.16 2.58
CA ASN A 35 15.15 17.32 3.89
C ASN A 35 16.32 16.35 4.17
N ARG A 36 16.49 15.34 3.31
CA ARG A 36 17.45 14.22 3.47
C ARG A 36 17.38 13.60 4.85
N LYS A 37 16.16 13.40 5.32
CA LYS A 37 15.88 13.00 6.70
C LYS A 37 14.97 11.78 6.70
N TRP A 38 15.28 10.86 7.60
CA TRP A 38 14.39 9.74 7.88
C TRP A 38 13.31 10.13 8.89
N THR A 39 12.10 9.65 8.69
CA THR A 39 10.98 9.71 9.62
C THR A 39 10.41 8.31 9.81
N VAL A 40 9.81 8.05 10.98
CA VAL A 40 9.17 6.77 11.29
C VAL A 40 7.91 7.05 12.09
N ASP A 41 6.82 6.37 11.74
CA ASP A 41 5.48 6.63 12.30
C ASP A 41 5.27 6.09 13.73
N HIS A 42 6.13 5.18 14.19
CA HIS A 42 5.97 4.47 15.47
C HIS A 42 7.23 4.55 16.35
N SER A 43 7.04 4.67 17.68
CA SER A 43 8.11 4.80 18.68
C SER A 43 9.10 3.62 18.67
N GLY A 44 8.66 2.43 18.26
CA GLY A 44 9.52 1.25 18.13
C GLY A 44 10.56 1.33 17.00
N GLY A 45 10.46 2.31 16.10
CA GLY A 45 11.37 2.45 14.97
C GLY A 45 12.44 3.53 15.11
N GLN A 46 12.57 4.17 16.29
CA GLN A 46 13.58 5.21 16.50
C GLN A 46 15.01 4.68 16.29
N GLN A 47 15.32 3.47 16.78
CA GLN A 47 16.64 2.87 16.57
C GLN A 47 16.92 2.60 15.08
N VAL A 48 15.90 2.18 14.32
CA VAL A 48 16.00 1.99 12.87
C VAL A 48 16.24 3.32 12.18
N LYS A 49 15.51 4.37 12.58
CA LYS A 49 15.74 5.74 12.08
C LYS A 49 17.17 6.21 12.32
N ASP A 50 17.67 6.08 13.54
CA ASP A 50 19.02 6.56 13.90
C ASP A 50 20.11 5.81 13.11
N MET A 51 19.91 4.51 12.89
CA MET A 51 20.79 3.69 12.04
C MET A 51 20.78 4.19 10.58
N LEU A 52 19.60 4.45 10.03
CA LEU A 52 19.44 4.90 8.65
C LEU A 52 19.96 6.33 8.45
N ASP A 53 19.76 7.24 9.41
CA ASP A 53 20.35 8.59 9.39
C ASP A 53 21.88 8.56 9.43
N GLY A 54 22.46 7.57 10.12
CA GLY A 54 23.91 7.38 10.18
C GLY A 54 24.54 6.84 8.88
N ASP A 55 23.74 6.22 8.00
CA ASP A 55 24.22 5.60 6.77
C ASP A 55 24.34 6.60 5.62
N ARG A 56 25.54 7.15 5.48
CA ARG A 56 25.89 8.12 4.43
C ARG A 56 25.88 7.51 3.03
N GLU A 57 26.24 6.24 2.89
CA GLU A 57 26.32 5.60 1.56
C GLU A 57 24.92 5.25 1.07
N LEU A 58 24.05 4.76 1.95
CA LEU A 58 22.62 4.62 1.64
C LEU A 58 22.02 5.96 1.23
N THR A 59 22.26 7.01 2.01
CA THR A 59 21.75 8.36 1.69
C THR A 59 22.20 8.83 0.29
N LYS A 60 23.48 8.63 -0.05
CA LYS A 60 24.00 8.97 -1.40
C LYS A 60 23.33 8.14 -2.49
N LEU A 61 23.12 6.84 -2.26
CA LEU A 61 22.46 5.96 -3.22
C LEU A 61 21.02 6.42 -3.48
N LEU A 62 20.23 6.64 -2.43
CA LEU A 62 18.84 7.09 -2.55
C LEU A 62 18.74 8.42 -3.29
N VAL A 63 19.62 9.38 -2.98
CA VAL A 63 19.67 10.67 -3.66
C VAL A 63 20.03 10.53 -5.13
N ARG A 64 21.04 9.71 -5.45
CA ARG A 64 21.47 9.51 -6.83
C ARG A 64 20.37 8.87 -7.67
N THR A 65 19.72 7.84 -7.16
CA THR A 65 18.61 7.17 -7.85
C THR A 65 17.40 8.07 -8.00
N SER A 66 17.04 8.86 -6.97
CA SER A 66 15.92 9.81 -7.07
C SER A 66 16.18 10.91 -8.10
N ASN A 67 17.34 11.57 -8.05
CA ASN A 67 17.67 12.67 -8.95
C ASN A 67 17.95 12.22 -10.40
N GLY A 68 18.30 10.94 -10.61
CA GLY A 68 18.62 10.40 -11.92
C GLY A 68 17.48 9.56 -12.49
N ASP A 69 17.43 8.30 -12.07
CA ASP A 69 16.52 7.29 -12.62
C ASP A 69 15.07 7.72 -12.48
N CYS A 70 14.70 8.24 -11.31
CA CYS A 70 13.31 8.57 -11.04
C CYS A 70 12.79 9.74 -11.89
N GLN A 71 13.59 10.80 -12.02
CA GLN A 71 13.25 11.94 -12.89
C GLN A 71 13.12 11.51 -14.35
N SER A 72 14.03 10.63 -14.79
CA SER A 72 14.00 10.08 -16.15
C SER A 72 12.73 9.25 -16.40
N TRP A 73 12.35 8.38 -15.46
CA TRP A 73 11.10 7.61 -15.56
C TRP A 73 9.86 8.49 -15.50
N LEU A 74 9.84 9.49 -14.60
CA LEU A 74 8.72 10.42 -14.48
C LEU A 74 8.52 11.19 -15.79
N GLN A 75 9.61 11.65 -16.41
CA GLN A 75 9.55 12.32 -17.71
C GLN A 75 8.94 11.41 -18.79
N GLN A 76 9.40 10.16 -18.91
CA GLN A 76 8.87 9.21 -19.90
C GLN A 76 7.37 8.96 -19.73
N VAL A 77 6.91 8.80 -18.49
CA VAL A 77 5.48 8.62 -18.20
C VAL A 77 4.67 9.86 -18.61
N TRP A 78 5.19 11.05 -18.32
CA TRP A 78 4.52 12.31 -18.66
C TRP A 78 4.45 12.57 -20.17
N GLU A 79 5.52 12.27 -20.91
CA GLU A 79 5.56 12.46 -22.37
C GLU A 79 4.48 11.64 -23.10
N HIS A 80 4.09 10.49 -22.55
CA HIS A 80 3.06 9.60 -23.13
C HIS A 80 1.72 9.68 -22.40
N TRP A 81 1.57 10.61 -21.46
CA TRP A 81 0.37 10.71 -20.62
C TRP A 81 -0.88 11.06 -21.46
N ASP A 82 -0.74 11.96 -22.42
CA ASP A 82 -1.85 12.40 -23.29
C ASP A 82 -2.37 11.27 -24.20
N GLU A 83 -1.51 10.35 -24.62
CA GLU A 83 -1.91 9.15 -25.40
C GLU A 83 -2.78 8.19 -24.58
N THR A 84 -2.68 8.25 -23.25
CA THR A 84 -3.38 7.35 -22.32
C THR A 84 -4.69 7.97 -21.80
N GLN A 85 -4.85 9.30 -21.86
CA GLN A 85 -6.03 10.01 -21.34
C GLN A 85 -7.29 9.89 -22.21
N GLU A 86 -7.17 9.45 -23.47
CA GLU A 86 -8.30 9.22 -24.38
C GLU A 86 -9.32 8.16 -23.90
N THR A 87 -9.03 7.44 -22.80
CA THR A 87 -9.96 6.50 -22.13
C THR A 87 -10.55 7.04 -20.82
N THR A 88 -10.58 8.36 -20.61
CA THR A 88 -11.32 8.94 -19.47
C THR A 88 -12.80 9.10 -19.85
N GLY A 89 -13.55 7.99 -19.80
CA GLY A 89 -15.00 8.06 -19.76
C GLY A 89 -15.43 8.91 -18.56
N ALA A 90 -16.32 9.88 -18.76
CA ALA A 90 -16.86 10.72 -17.69
C ALA A 90 -17.24 9.86 -16.47
N PRO A 91 -16.94 10.28 -15.24
CA PRO A 91 -17.36 9.54 -14.05
C PRO A 91 -18.87 9.38 -14.14
N ALA A 92 -19.33 8.15 -14.38
CA ALA A 92 -20.75 7.87 -14.41
C ALA A 92 -21.31 8.30 -13.06
N THR A 93 -22.17 9.32 -13.05
CA THR A 93 -22.94 9.73 -11.89
C THR A 93 -23.75 8.51 -11.45
N THR A 94 -23.15 7.72 -10.56
CA THR A 94 -23.77 6.52 -10.04
C THR A 94 -24.84 7.03 -9.10
N LEU A 95 -26.07 7.10 -9.59
CA LEU A 95 -27.24 7.12 -8.73
C LEU A 95 -27.03 5.93 -7.79
N ARG A 96 -26.85 6.20 -6.48
CA ARG A 96 -26.77 5.17 -5.45
C ARG A 96 -28.08 4.40 -5.43
N VAL A 97 -28.21 3.42 -6.31
CA VAL A 97 -29.14 2.31 -6.13
C VAL A 97 -28.56 1.54 -4.97
N ALA A 98 -29.28 1.55 -3.85
CA ALA A 98 -28.94 0.78 -2.67
C ALA A 98 -28.61 -0.65 -3.08
N LEU A 99 -27.35 -1.05 -2.91
CA LEU A 99 -26.91 -2.42 -3.09
C LEU A 99 -27.63 -3.25 -2.02
N VAL A 100 -28.77 -3.85 -2.40
CA VAL A 100 -29.47 -4.83 -1.56
C VAL A 100 -28.54 -6.03 -1.44
N LYS A 101 -27.79 -6.06 -0.34
CA LYS A 101 -26.89 -7.15 0.07
C LYS A 101 -27.75 -8.34 0.54
N GLY A 102 -28.52 -8.93 -0.39
CA GLY A 102 -29.56 -9.93 -0.08
C GLY A 102 -29.19 -11.38 -0.34
N ALA A 103 -28.09 -11.67 -1.05
CA ALA A 103 -27.77 -13.03 -1.50
C ALA A 103 -26.62 -13.72 -0.73
N ALA A 104 -25.59 -12.98 -0.30
CA ALA A 104 -24.41 -13.57 0.34
C ALA A 104 -24.64 -14.01 1.80
N ILE A 105 -25.56 -13.35 2.51
CA ILE A 105 -25.84 -13.63 3.94
C ILE A 105 -26.57 -14.97 4.12
N ARG A 106 -27.41 -15.37 3.15
CA ARG A 106 -28.14 -16.65 3.21
C ARG A 106 -27.22 -17.87 3.09
N LEU A 107 -26.17 -17.78 2.26
CA LEU A 107 -25.22 -18.87 2.06
C LEU A 107 -24.36 -19.10 3.31
N ILE A 108 -23.85 -18.03 3.94
CA ILE A 108 -23.04 -18.13 5.16
C ILE A 108 -23.88 -18.69 6.33
N SER A 109 -25.13 -18.23 6.49
CA SER A 109 -26.04 -18.73 7.52
C SER A 109 -26.38 -20.21 7.32
N SER A 110 -26.52 -20.67 6.08
CA SER A 110 -26.82 -22.08 5.78
C SER A 110 -25.66 -23.00 6.11
N VAL A 111 -24.42 -22.61 5.75
CA VAL A 111 -23.23 -23.42 6.04
C VAL A 111 -23.02 -23.55 7.55
N PHE A 112 -23.21 -22.46 8.31
CA PHE A 112 -23.03 -22.47 9.76
C PHE A 112 -24.01 -23.41 10.47
N LEU A 113 -25.28 -23.44 10.04
CA LEU A 113 -26.28 -24.34 10.59
C LEU A 113 -25.96 -25.81 10.31
N VAL A 114 -25.44 -26.14 9.13
CA VAL A 114 -25.05 -27.51 8.76
C VAL A 114 -23.83 -27.97 9.57
N VAL A 115 -22.84 -27.10 9.76
CA VAL A 115 -21.67 -27.45 10.59
C VAL A 115 -22.08 -27.67 12.04
N LEU A 116 -22.94 -26.79 12.59
CA LEU A 116 -23.41 -26.91 13.96
C LEU A 116 -24.16 -28.23 14.21
N THR A 117 -25.04 -28.63 13.30
CA THR A 117 -25.78 -29.90 13.44
C THR A 117 -24.86 -31.11 13.37
N LEU A 118 -23.87 -31.11 12.47
CA LEU A 118 -22.85 -32.16 12.40
C LEU A 118 -22.02 -32.25 13.68
N SER A 119 -21.56 -31.12 14.23
CA SER A 119 -20.81 -31.09 15.48
C SER A 119 -21.60 -31.66 16.65
N ILE A 120 -22.88 -31.28 16.78
CA ILE A 120 -23.75 -31.81 17.84
C ILE A 120 -23.95 -33.32 17.69
N LEU A 121 -24.11 -33.82 16.45
CA LEU A 121 -24.31 -35.24 16.18
C LEU A 121 -23.07 -36.07 16.54
N LEU A 122 -21.86 -35.56 16.22
CA LEU A 122 -20.59 -36.19 16.61
C LEU A 122 -20.43 -36.27 18.12
N VAL A 123 -20.81 -35.21 18.84
CA VAL A 123 -20.78 -35.17 20.32
C VAL A 123 -21.75 -36.20 20.91
N ILE A 124 -22.97 -36.31 20.38
CA ILE A 124 -23.98 -37.27 20.85
C ILE A 124 -23.55 -38.72 20.57
N GLN A 125 -22.91 -38.96 19.42
CA GLN A 125 -22.38 -40.29 19.06
C GLN A 125 -21.10 -40.66 19.82
N GLY A 126 -20.57 -39.78 20.68
CA GLY A 126 -19.40 -40.07 21.51
C GLY A 126 -18.11 -40.23 20.71
N ILE A 127 -18.06 -39.74 19.48
CA ILE A 127 -16.84 -39.73 18.65
C ILE A 127 -16.12 -38.42 18.95
N PHE A 128 -15.42 -38.41 20.09
CA PHE A 128 -14.32 -37.48 20.35
C PHE A 128 -13.02 -38.25 20.09
N LEU A 129 -12.61 -38.29 18.82
CA LEU A 129 -11.30 -37.81 18.31
C LEU A 129 -11.19 -38.14 16.81
#